data_AF-A0A7S2AIF4-F1
#
_entry.id   AF-A0A7S2AIF4-F1
#
_cell.length_a   1.000
_cell.length_b   1.000
_cell.length_c   1.000
_cell.angle_alpha   90.00
_cell.angle_beta   90.00
_cell.angle_gamma   90.00
#
_symmetry.space_group_name_H-M   'P 1'
#
loop_
_entity.id
_entity.type
_entity.pdbx_description
1 polymer ?
#
loop_
_entity_poly.entity_id
_entity_poly.type
_entity_poly.pdbx_seq_one_letter_code
_entity_poly.pdbx_strand_id
1 'polypeptide(L)'
;WLKRASLARSARHATSGTLHPLPLARAGKHHRTKMTVWTRLLALAACVGLCTAGIPDSGFTKVEDYGQLKGSFEEYSRRALVHPPSPHDPKQCGDIRELRECLNSKARWGFDCLGWGGHRCLSKKGVKCSDITVEPICRESSRLYGLSCGAFDKGRCRSPGASADDGEAVLARAFLAQTRRKFK
;
A
#
# COMPACT_ATOMS: atom_id res chain seq x y z
N TRP A 1 -57.29 7.36 16.45
CA TRP A 1 -56.93 8.68 15.90
C TRP A 1 -55.57 8.59 15.23
N LEU A 2 -55.60 8.29 13.93
CA LEU A 2 -54.43 8.13 13.06
C LEU A 2 -53.84 9.50 12.70
N LYS A 3 -52.52 9.67 12.76
CA LYS A 3 -51.82 10.65 11.93
C LYS A 3 -50.65 10.00 11.21
N ARG A 4 -50.69 10.19 9.89
CA ARG A 4 -49.93 9.56 8.83
C ARG A 4 -48.53 10.16 8.69
N ALA A 5 -47.59 9.28 8.36
CA ALA A 5 -46.50 9.39 7.39
C ALA A 5 -46.18 10.75 6.76
N SER A 6 -44.88 11.07 6.72
CA SER A 6 -44.29 11.91 5.67
C SER A 6 -42.96 11.33 5.21
N LEU A 7 -43.00 10.61 4.08
CA LEU A 7 -41.84 10.12 3.34
C LEU A 7 -41.37 11.25 2.41
N ALA A 8 -40.28 11.93 2.78
CA ALA A 8 -39.61 12.88 1.89
C ALA A 8 -38.73 12.12 0.90
N ARG A 9 -39.21 12.04 -0.35
CA ARG A 9 -38.47 11.57 -1.52
C ARG A 9 -37.41 12.62 -1.89
N SER A 10 -36.13 12.33 -1.63
CA SER A 10 -35.03 13.16 -2.13
C SER A 10 -34.73 12.76 -3.58
N ALA A 11 -35.10 13.64 -4.52
CA ALA A 11 -34.84 13.49 -5.95
C ALA A 11 -33.34 13.54 -6.23
N ARG A 12 -32.85 12.58 -7.02
CA ARG A 12 -31.49 12.52 -7.54
C ARG A 12 -31.39 13.47 -8.74
N HIS A 13 -30.55 14.48 -8.65
CA HIS A 13 -30.11 15.24 -9.82
C HIS A 13 -29.02 14.43 -10.55
N ALA A 14 -29.39 13.87 -11.71
CA ALA A 14 -28.44 13.35 -12.68
C ALA A 14 -27.80 14.53 -13.41
N THR A 15 -26.58 14.90 -13.04
CA THR A 15 -25.76 15.81 -13.83
C THR A 15 -25.09 15.01 -14.94
N SER A 16 -25.55 15.20 -16.18
CA SER A 16 -24.85 14.76 -17.39
C SER A 16 -23.45 15.36 -17.41
N GLY A 17 -22.44 14.54 -17.11
CA GLY A 17 -21.04 14.89 -17.26
C GLY A 17 -20.64 14.81 -18.72
N THR A 18 -20.35 15.97 -19.30
CA THR A 18 -19.71 16.13 -20.61
C THR A 18 -18.38 15.37 -20.62
N LEU A 19 -18.30 14.30 -21.41
CA LEU A 19 -17.08 13.57 -21.71
C LEU A 19 -16.12 14.49 -22.45
N HIS A 20 -15.14 15.05 -21.74
CA HIS A 20 -13.98 15.67 -22.39
C HIS A 20 -13.07 14.57 -22.96
N PRO A 21 -12.66 14.66 -24.24
CA PRO A 21 -11.68 13.75 -24.81
C PRO A 21 -10.33 13.95 -24.10
N LEU A 22 -9.80 12.87 -23.54
CA LEU A 22 -8.47 12.83 -22.95
C LEU A 22 -7.40 13.10 -24.03
N PRO A 23 -6.43 13.98 -23.77
CA PRO A 23 -5.29 14.13 -24.66
C PRO A 23 -4.46 12.85 -24.64
N LEU A 24 -4.38 12.17 -25.79
CA LEU A 24 -3.47 11.06 -26.03
C LEU A 24 -2.04 11.54 -25.81
N ALA A 25 -1.46 11.10 -24.68
CA ALA A 25 -0.07 11.34 -24.35
C ALA A 25 0.83 10.75 -25.44
N ARG A 26 1.68 11.61 -26.00
CA ARG A 26 2.75 11.28 -26.94
C ARG A 26 3.57 10.09 -26.42
N ALA A 27 3.59 9.02 -27.22
CA ALA A 27 4.52 7.91 -27.09
C ALA A 27 5.96 8.44 -27.12
N GLY A 28 6.64 8.40 -25.96
CA GLY A 28 8.07 8.62 -25.87
C GLY A 28 8.80 7.50 -26.61
N LYS A 29 9.57 7.88 -27.64
CA LYS A 29 10.47 6.98 -28.37
C LYS A 29 11.48 6.40 -27.38
N HIS A 30 11.27 5.17 -26.93
CA HIS A 30 12.28 4.40 -26.24
C HIS A 30 13.45 4.15 -27.20
N HIS A 31 14.56 4.83 -26.94
CA HIS A 31 15.83 4.63 -27.62
C HIS A 31 16.32 3.21 -27.29
N ARG A 32 16.01 2.23 -28.15
CA ARG A 32 16.63 0.89 -28.10
C ARG A 32 18.10 1.05 -28.45
N THR A 33 18.94 1.23 -27.44
CA THR A 33 20.37 0.95 -27.54
C THR A 33 20.52 -0.52 -27.87
N LYS A 34 20.87 -0.80 -29.13
CA LYS A 34 21.28 -2.14 -29.59
C LYS A 34 22.57 -2.49 -28.84
N MET A 35 22.44 -3.16 -27.70
CA MET A 35 23.58 -3.80 -27.06
C MET A 35 24.06 -4.89 -28.01
N THR A 36 25.22 -4.64 -28.60
CA THR A 36 25.93 -5.59 -29.44
C THR A 36 26.30 -6.82 -28.59
N VAL A 37 26.11 -8.00 -29.17
CA VAL A 37 26.31 -9.32 -28.52
C VAL A 37 27.69 -9.46 -27.86
N TRP A 38 28.68 -8.69 -28.31
CA TRP A 38 30.03 -8.65 -27.78
C TRP A 38 30.13 -8.11 -26.34
N THR A 39 29.26 -7.19 -25.89
CA THR A 39 29.35 -6.64 -24.53
C THR A 39 28.90 -7.62 -23.45
N ARG A 40 28.05 -8.61 -23.79
CA ARG A 40 27.61 -9.66 -22.84
C ARG A 40 28.67 -10.73 -22.61
N LEU A 41 29.56 -10.97 -23.58
CA LEU A 41 30.64 -11.96 -23.45
C LEU A 41 31.81 -11.44 -22.60
N LEU A 42 32.12 -10.14 -22.66
CA LEU A 42 33.18 -9.54 -21.83
C LEU A 42 32.79 -9.41 -20.34
N ALA A 43 31.49 -9.26 -20.02
CA ALA A 43 31.04 -9.19 -18.62
C ALA A 43 31.09 -10.55 -17.90
N LEU A 44 30.98 -11.67 -18.62
CA LEU A 44 31.07 -13.01 -18.03
C LEU A 44 32.51 -13.42 -17.67
N ALA A 45 33.52 -12.88 -18.36
CA ALA A 45 34.92 -13.22 -18.11
C ALA A 45 35.51 -12.52 -16.87
N ALA A 46 34.96 -11.38 -16.44
CA ALA A 46 35.47 -10.62 -15.30
C ALA A 46 35.00 -11.16 -13.93
N CYS A 47 33.94 -11.96 -13.87
CA CYS A 47 33.44 -12.53 -12.61
C CYS A 47 34.16 -13.81 -12.17
N VAL A 48 34.92 -14.47 -13.06
CA VAL A 48 35.61 -15.73 -12.71
C VAL A 48 36.91 -15.47 -11.93
N GLY A 49 37.48 -14.26 -12.00
CA GLY A 49 38.82 -13.98 -11.48
C GLY A 49 38.92 -13.41 -10.05
N LEU A 50 37.83 -12.93 -9.43
CA LEU A 50 37.93 -12.16 -8.17
C LEU A 50 37.34 -12.82 -6.92
N CYS A 51 36.93 -14.09 -6.98
CA CYS A 51 36.35 -14.78 -5.80
C CYS A 51 37.35 -15.55 -4.93
N THR A 52 38.68 -15.39 -5.10
CA THR A 52 39.67 -16.12 -4.30
C THR A 52 40.28 -15.33 -3.13
N ALA A 53 39.89 -14.07 -2.92
CA ALA A 53 40.27 -13.36 -1.69
C ALA A 53 39.35 -13.78 -0.54
N GLY A 54 39.88 -14.61 0.34
CA GLY A 54 39.19 -15.25 1.47
C GLY A 54 38.39 -14.28 2.32
N ILE A 55 37.10 -14.58 2.46
CA ILE A 55 36.26 -14.04 3.52
C ILE A 55 36.78 -14.68 4.82
N PRO A 56 37.18 -13.90 5.85
CA PRO A 56 37.54 -14.47 7.13
C PRO A 56 36.35 -15.25 7.68
N ASP A 57 36.59 -16.54 7.91
CA ASP A 57 35.73 -17.51 8.58
C ASP A 57 35.20 -16.90 9.88
N SER A 58 34.04 -16.25 9.80
CA SER A 58 33.28 -15.82 10.96
C SER A 58 32.53 -17.05 11.46
N GLY A 59 33.26 -17.88 12.20
CA GLY A 59 32.82 -18.97 13.08
C GLY A 59 31.34 -19.31 13.04
N PHE A 60 30.86 -19.84 11.91
CA PHE A 60 29.56 -20.45 11.82
C PHE A 60 29.71 -21.84 12.44
N THR A 61 29.60 -21.90 13.76
CA THR A 61 29.53 -23.16 14.50
C THR A 61 28.47 -24.04 13.85
N LYS A 62 28.89 -25.20 13.36
CA LYS A 62 28.06 -26.33 12.93
C LYS A 62 26.76 -26.38 13.74
N VAL A 63 25.65 -26.06 13.09
CA VAL A 63 24.32 -26.35 13.63
C VAL A 63 24.03 -27.83 13.33
N GLU A 64 24.77 -28.72 13.98
CA GLU A 64 24.51 -30.16 14.03
C GLU A 64 23.55 -30.46 15.19
N ASP A 65 22.34 -29.88 15.17
CA ASP A 65 21.28 -30.31 16.11
C ASP A 65 19.85 -29.94 15.65
N TYR A 66 19.51 -30.26 14.39
CA TYR A 66 18.11 -30.24 13.92
C TYR A 66 17.41 -31.61 14.08
N GLY A 67 18.02 -32.55 14.82
CA GLY A 67 17.52 -33.90 15.00
C GLY A 67 16.48 -34.07 16.12
N GLN A 68 16.38 -33.12 17.05
CA GLN A 68 15.63 -33.28 18.30
C GLN A 68 14.35 -32.44 18.40
N LEU A 69 13.76 -32.03 17.28
CA LEU A 69 12.41 -31.42 17.24
C LEU A 69 11.38 -32.31 16.52
N LYS A 70 11.54 -33.64 16.64
CA LYS A 70 10.46 -34.61 16.39
C LYS A 70 9.52 -34.77 17.60
N GLY A 71 9.54 -33.81 18.53
CA GLY A 71 8.49 -33.63 19.52
C GLY A 71 7.22 -33.11 18.85
N SER A 72 6.45 -34.04 18.30
CA SER A 72 5.00 -33.96 18.13
C SER A 72 4.45 -32.62 17.62
N PHE A 73 4.37 -32.49 16.31
CA PHE A 73 3.49 -31.50 15.64
C PHE A 73 2.04 -31.57 16.19
N GLU A 74 1.61 -32.73 16.68
CA GLU A 74 0.35 -32.91 17.40
C GLU A 74 0.30 -32.22 18.77
N GLU A 75 1.41 -32.13 19.50
CA GLU A 75 1.48 -31.47 20.81
C GLU A 75 1.56 -29.94 20.66
N TYR A 76 2.23 -29.45 19.61
CA TYR A 76 2.11 -28.04 19.21
C TYR A 76 0.68 -27.71 18.78
N SER A 77 0.01 -28.59 18.04
CA SER A 77 -1.41 -28.43 17.66
C SER A 77 -2.35 -28.49 18.86
N ARG A 78 -2.06 -29.28 19.90
CA ARG A 78 -2.82 -29.30 21.16
C ARG A 78 -2.58 -28.06 22.03
N ARG A 79 -1.37 -27.48 22.06
CA ARG A 79 -1.09 -26.23 22.79
C ARG A 79 -1.51 -24.96 22.03
N ALA A 80 -1.61 -25.01 20.70
CA ALA A 80 -2.10 -23.90 19.89
C ALA A 80 -3.60 -23.58 20.14
N LEU A 81 -4.34 -24.47 20.80
CA LEU A 81 -5.76 -24.30 21.12
C LEU A 81 -6.03 -23.62 22.47
N VAL A 82 -5.01 -23.22 23.24
CA VAL A 82 -5.18 -22.54 24.54
C VAL A 82 -4.64 -21.11 24.53
N HIS A 83 -4.65 -20.46 23.36
CA HIS A 83 -4.71 -19.01 23.37
C HIS A 83 -6.20 -18.67 23.47
N PRO A 84 -6.67 -18.07 24.59
CA PRO A 84 -8.03 -17.57 24.64
C PRO A 84 -8.22 -16.67 23.40
N PRO A 85 -9.33 -16.81 22.66
CA PRO A 85 -9.59 -15.94 21.53
C PRO A 85 -9.41 -14.51 22.04
N SER A 86 -8.47 -13.76 21.46
CA SER A 86 -8.35 -12.35 21.78
C SER A 86 -9.75 -11.77 21.61
N PRO A 87 -10.32 -11.05 22.59
CA PRO A 87 -11.75 -10.71 22.66
C PRO A 87 -12.26 -9.80 21.53
N HIS A 88 -11.47 -9.63 20.47
CA HIS A 88 -11.78 -8.88 19.28
C HIS A 88 -11.60 -9.81 18.08
N ASP A 89 -12.65 -10.57 17.75
CA ASP A 89 -12.80 -11.13 16.41
C ASP A 89 -13.05 -9.97 15.44
N PRO A 90 -12.08 -9.64 14.55
CA PRO A 90 -12.22 -8.54 13.63
C PRO A 90 -13.40 -8.82 12.68
N LYS A 91 -14.20 -7.80 12.36
CA LYS A 91 -15.30 -7.93 11.39
C LYS A 91 -14.87 -7.59 9.96
N GLN A 92 -13.73 -6.90 9.84
CA GLN A 92 -13.16 -6.42 8.59
C GLN A 92 -11.65 -6.20 8.74
N CYS A 93 -10.94 -6.05 7.61
CA CYS A 93 -9.49 -5.77 7.59
C CYS A 93 -9.08 -4.60 8.49
N GLY A 94 -9.85 -3.50 8.48
CA GLY A 94 -9.53 -2.29 9.23
C GLY A 94 -9.50 -2.46 10.75
N ASP A 95 -10.09 -3.54 11.27
CA ASP A 95 -10.13 -3.84 12.70
C ASP A 95 -8.85 -4.55 13.17
N ILE A 96 -8.08 -5.15 12.24
CA ILE A 96 -6.84 -5.87 12.54
C ILE A 96 -5.71 -4.87 12.79
N ARG A 97 -5.19 -4.83 14.02
CA ARG A 97 -4.15 -3.89 14.48
C ARG A 97 -2.74 -4.48 14.57
N GLU A 98 -2.58 -5.76 14.28
CA GLU A 98 -1.30 -6.46 14.35
C GLU A 98 -0.83 -6.87 12.97
N LEU A 99 0.44 -6.61 12.64
CA LEU A 99 1.02 -6.94 11.33
C LEU A 99 0.92 -8.44 11.05
N ARG A 100 1.27 -9.28 12.03
CA ARG A 100 1.24 -10.75 11.89
C ARG A 100 -0.17 -11.25 11.59
N GLU A 101 -1.17 -10.63 12.22
CA GLU A 101 -2.58 -10.98 12.01
C GLU A 101 -3.08 -10.50 10.65
N CYS A 102 -2.63 -9.32 10.19
CA CYS A 102 -2.95 -8.81 8.85
C CYS A 102 -2.40 -9.71 7.74
N LEU A 103 -1.16 -10.19 7.88
CA LEU A 103 -0.54 -11.11 6.90
C LEU A 103 -1.25 -12.47 6.85
N ASN A 104 -1.83 -12.91 7.97
CA ASN A 104 -2.57 -14.17 8.08
C ASN A 104 -4.09 -13.99 7.97
N SER A 105 -4.59 -12.81 7.60
CA SER A 105 -6.02 -12.48 7.69
C SER A 105 -6.90 -13.40 6.86
N LYS A 106 -6.40 -13.83 5.70
CA LYS A 106 -7.08 -14.75 4.79
C LYS A 106 -7.20 -16.15 5.38
N ALA A 107 -6.14 -16.64 6.02
CA ALA A 107 -6.13 -17.97 6.63
C ALA A 107 -6.94 -18.02 7.93
N ARG A 108 -6.91 -16.95 8.73
CA ARG A 108 -7.60 -16.89 10.03
C ARG A 108 -9.08 -16.53 9.94
N TRP A 109 -9.44 -15.52 9.14
CA TRP A 109 -10.80 -14.98 9.09
C TRP A 109 -11.42 -14.97 7.69
N GLY A 110 -10.71 -15.45 6.66
CA GLY A 110 -11.18 -15.37 5.28
C GLY A 110 -11.18 -13.96 4.70
N PHE A 111 -10.51 -13.00 5.35
CA PHE A 111 -10.46 -11.62 4.88
C PHE A 111 -9.38 -11.42 3.82
N ASP A 112 -9.84 -11.00 2.65
CA ASP A 112 -9.02 -10.66 1.50
C ASP A 112 -8.53 -9.20 1.61
N CYS A 113 -7.60 -8.97 2.56
CA CYS A 113 -7.02 -7.65 2.80
C CYS A 113 -5.98 -7.26 1.73
N LEU A 114 -5.75 -5.96 1.57
CA LEU A 114 -4.81 -5.43 0.59
C LEU A 114 -3.35 -5.48 1.10
N GLY A 115 -3.17 -5.33 2.41
CA GLY A 115 -1.86 -5.35 3.05
C GLY A 115 -1.82 -4.52 4.32
N TRP A 116 -0.63 -4.32 4.88
CA TRP A 116 -0.43 -3.54 6.10
C TRP A 116 -0.26 -2.05 5.82
N GLY A 117 -1.06 -1.21 6.50
CA GLY A 117 -0.97 0.24 6.35
C GLY A 117 -0.03 0.93 7.34
N GLY A 118 0.44 0.23 8.39
CA GLY A 118 1.30 0.81 9.43
C GLY A 118 0.73 0.69 10.84
N HIS A 119 -0.57 0.94 11.01
CA HIS A 119 -1.29 0.76 12.29
C HIS A 119 -2.51 -0.17 12.20
N ARG A 120 -2.92 -0.52 10.98
CA ARG A 120 -4.04 -1.41 10.71
C ARG A 120 -3.89 -2.07 9.35
N CYS A 121 -4.58 -3.18 9.16
CA CYS A 121 -4.69 -3.82 7.87
C CYS A 121 -5.60 -3.01 6.93
N LEU A 122 -5.22 -2.91 5.66
CA LEU A 122 -5.93 -2.14 4.64
C LEU A 122 -6.98 -3.04 3.97
N SER A 123 -8.19 -2.52 3.83
CA SER A 123 -9.24 -3.17 3.04
C SER A 123 -8.98 -2.97 1.54
N LYS A 124 -9.34 -3.94 0.69
CA LYS A 124 -9.31 -3.77 -0.77
C LYS A 124 -10.25 -2.66 -1.26
N LYS A 125 -11.33 -2.37 -0.51
CA LYS A 125 -12.34 -1.37 -0.90
C LYS A 125 -12.10 -0.07 -0.15
N GLY A 126 -11.98 1.03 -0.89
CA GLY A 126 -11.98 2.39 -0.34
C GLY A 126 -10.70 2.77 0.42
N VAL A 127 -9.58 2.09 0.15
CA VAL A 127 -8.28 2.46 0.72
C VAL A 127 -7.87 3.86 0.26
N LYS A 128 -7.42 4.69 1.19
CA LYS A 128 -6.90 6.04 0.90
C LYS A 128 -5.42 6.07 1.20
N CYS A 129 -4.68 6.97 0.53
CA CYS A 129 -3.28 7.21 0.86
C CYS A 129 -3.10 7.58 2.34
N SER A 130 -4.01 8.36 2.91
CA SER A 130 -3.98 8.75 4.32
C SER A 130 -4.01 7.60 5.33
N ASP A 131 -4.39 6.39 4.90
CA ASP A 131 -4.39 5.19 5.75
C ASP A 131 -3.00 4.54 5.86
N ILE A 132 -2.05 4.95 5.02
CA ILE A 132 -0.66 4.48 5.02
C ILE A 132 0.18 5.41 5.89
N THR A 133 0.72 4.89 6.98
CA THR A 133 1.53 5.63 7.96
C THR A 133 3.00 5.22 7.97
N VAL A 134 3.41 4.33 7.07
CA VAL A 134 4.80 3.88 6.91
C VAL A 134 5.36 4.40 5.59
N GLU A 135 6.48 5.13 5.67
CA GLU A 135 7.05 5.82 4.51
C GLU A 135 7.45 4.88 3.35
N PRO A 136 8.19 3.77 3.56
CA PRO A 136 8.49 2.82 2.49
C PRO A 136 7.23 2.34 1.75
N ILE A 137 6.20 1.98 2.51
CA ILE A 137 4.91 1.52 1.97
C ILE A 137 4.22 2.63 1.15
N CYS A 138 4.31 3.89 1.59
CA CYS A 138 3.79 5.02 0.84
C CYS A 138 4.50 5.21 -0.51
N ARG A 139 5.84 5.18 -0.51
CA ARG A 139 6.65 5.33 -1.73
C ARG A 139 6.35 4.23 -2.75
N GLU A 140 6.07 3.02 -2.27
CA GLU A 140 5.80 1.85 -3.12
C GLU A 140 4.30 1.55 -3.30
N SER A 141 3.41 2.41 -2.81
CA SER A 141 1.96 2.20 -2.80
C SER A 141 1.37 1.97 -4.21
N SER A 142 1.96 2.57 -5.24
CA SER A 142 1.57 2.33 -6.63
C SER A 142 1.84 0.89 -7.07
N ARG A 143 3.00 0.33 -6.69
CA ARG A 143 3.39 -1.04 -7.02
C ARG A 143 2.68 -2.08 -6.15
N LEU A 144 2.55 -1.79 -4.85
CA LEU A 144 1.99 -2.73 -3.88
C LEU A 144 0.47 -2.78 -3.94
N TYR A 145 -0.16 -1.62 -4.08
CA TYR A 145 -1.61 -1.46 -3.87
C TYR A 145 -2.33 -0.86 -5.07
N GLY A 146 -1.62 -0.45 -6.13
CA GLY A 146 -2.22 0.25 -7.27
C GLY A 146 -2.69 1.66 -6.92
N LEU A 147 -2.14 2.27 -5.85
CA LEU A 147 -2.53 3.61 -5.42
C LEU A 147 -1.52 4.64 -5.92
N SER A 148 -2.00 5.65 -6.63
CA SER A 148 -1.19 6.83 -6.96
C SER A 148 -1.20 7.75 -5.74
N CYS A 149 -0.25 7.55 -4.81
CA CYS A 149 -0.07 8.45 -3.67
C CYS A 149 1.01 9.50 -3.94
N GLY A 150 0.92 10.63 -3.24
CA GLY A 150 1.88 11.73 -3.28
C GLY A 150 3.01 11.53 -2.28
N ALA A 151 3.54 12.64 -1.76
CA ALA A 151 4.61 12.63 -0.78
C ALA A 151 4.17 12.07 0.58
N PHE A 152 5.12 11.47 1.30
CA PHE A 152 4.96 11.14 2.70
C PHE A 152 5.36 12.36 3.55
N ASP A 153 4.47 12.82 4.42
CA ASP A 153 4.71 14.00 5.27
C ASP A 153 3.96 13.85 6.60
N LYS A 154 4.56 14.35 7.70
CA LYS A 154 3.97 14.29 9.07
C LYS A 154 3.48 12.90 9.47
N GLY A 155 4.23 11.86 9.10
CA GLY A 155 3.91 10.47 9.43
C GLY A 155 2.75 9.86 8.65
N ARG A 156 2.30 10.49 7.55
CA ARG A 156 1.18 9.99 6.73
C ARG A 156 1.46 10.17 5.24
N CYS A 157 0.94 9.22 4.45
CA CYS A 157 0.99 9.30 3.00
C CYS A 157 -0.13 10.20 2.47
N ARG A 158 0.19 11.13 1.57
CA ARG A 158 -0.77 12.10 1.03
C ARG A 158 -1.36 11.63 -0.29
N SER A 159 -2.54 12.14 -0.63
CA SER A 159 -3.08 12.05 -1.99
C SER A 159 -2.20 12.83 -2.98
N PRO A 160 -2.16 12.42 -4.25
CA PRO A 160 -1.37 13.09 -5.26
C PRO A 160 -1.93 14.52 -5.45
N GLY A 161 -1.04 15.51 -5.50
CA GLY A 161 -1.42 16.92 -5.63
C GLY A 161 -1.91 17.58 -4.34
N ALA A 162 -1.81 16.93 -3.18
CA ALA A 162 -1.95 17.60 -1.88
C ALA A 162 -0.57 18.06 -1.39
N SER A 163 0.00 19.09 -2.03
CA SER A 163 1.23 19.71 -1.56
C SER A 163 0.99 20.37 -0.19
N ALA A 164 2.07 20.59 0.57
CA ALA A 164 2.00 21.19 1.90
C ALA A 164 1.36 22.59 1.91
N ASP A 165 1.34 23.26 0.75
CA ASP A 165 1.01 24.68 0.62
C ASP A 165 -0.35 24.94 -0.08
N ASP A 166 -1.06 23.89 -0.52
CA ASP A 166 -2.29 24.06 -1.31
C ASP A 166 -3.47 24.59 -0.49
N GLY A 167 -3.47 24.44 0.84
CA GLY A 167 -4.52 24.98 1.69
C GLY A 167 -4.62 26.51 1.59
N GLU A 168 -3.49 27.19 1.54
CA GLU A 168 -3.44 28.65 1.43
C GLU A 168 -3.59 29.12 -0.02
N ALA A 169 -2.97 28.41 -0.98
CA ALA A 169 -3.05 28.77 -2.39
C ALA A 169 -4.46 28.60 -2.98
N VAL A 170 -5.24 27.61 -2.54
CA VAL A 170 -6.62 27.41 -3.00
C VAL A 170 -7.54 28.52 -2.48
N LEU A 171 -7.39 28.92 -1.21
CA LEU A 171 -8.14 30.05 -0.64
C LEU A 171 -7.75 31.37 -1.30
N ALA A 172 -6.46 31.62 -1.56
CA ALA A 172 -6.00 32.81 -2.25
C ALA A 172 -6.57 32.89 -3.69
N ARG A 173 -6.60 31.78 -4.43
CA ARG A 173 -7.20 31.72 -5.78
C ARG A 173 -8.72 31.94 -5.74
N ALA A 174 -9.42 31.35 -4.77
CA ALA A 174 -10.86 31.56 -4.59
C ALA A 174 -11.17 33.04 -4.26
N PHE A 175 -10.37 33.65 -3.39
CA PHE A 175 -10.52 35.06 -3.02
C PHE A 175 -10.26 36.01 -4.21
N LEU A 176 -9.18 35.79 -4.97
CA LEU A 176 -8.89 36.57 -6.18
C LEU A 176 -9.98 36.42 -7.26
N ALA A 177 -10.59 35.24 -7.37
CA ALA A 177 -11.72 35.03 -8.28
C ALA A 177 -12.98 35.79 -7.82
N GLN A 178 -13.21 35.91 -6.51
CA GLN A 178 -14.36 36.62 -5.95
C GLN A 178 -14.21 38.14 -6.03
N THR A 179 -13.02 38.70 -5.82
CA THR A 179 -12.79 40.15 -5.93
C THR A 179 -12.95 40.64 -7.36
N ARG A 180 -12.52 39.87 -8.38
CA ARG A 180 -12.72 40.22 -9.80
C ARG A 180 -14.18 40.37 -10.23
N ARG A 181 -15.13 39.73 -9.54
CA ARG A 181 -16.57 39.84 -9.86
C ARG A 181 -17.23 41.08 -9.27
N LYS A 182 -16.64 41.70 -8.24
CA LYS A 182 -17.20 42.90 -7.59
C LYS A 182 -16.82 44.22 -8.27
N PHE A 183 -15.84 44.21 -9.17
CA PHE A 183 -15.32 45.40 -9.86
C PHE A 183 -15.61 45.39 -11.36
N LYS A 184 -16.68 44.72 -11.78
CA LYS A 184 -17.14 44.66 -13.17
C LYS A 184 -18.62 45.05 -13.21
#